data_AF-A0A7X9L8A0-F1
#
_entry.id   AF-A0A7X9L8A0-F1
#
_cell.length_a   1.000
_cell.length_b   1.000
_cell.length_c   1.000
_cell.angle_alpha   90.00
_cell.angle_beta   90.00
_cell.angle_gamma   90.00
#
_symmetry.space_group_name_H-M   'P 1'
#
loop_
_entity.id
_entity.type
_entity.pdbx_description
1 polymer ?
#
loop_
_entity_poly.entity_id
_entity_poly.type
_entity_poly.pdbx_seq_one_letter_code
_entity_poly.pdbx_strand_id
1 'polypeptide(L)' 'AIAAARAVVAAEPGMQGSVHLAADGRVRVTTSTTVETVLLSLIGIATLRGDGSADAQLYD' A
#
# COMPACT_ATOMS: atom_id res chain seq x y z
N ALA A 1 -7.43 -2.31 15.33
CA ALA A 1 -6.93 -2.82 14.03
C ALA A 1 -6.56 -1.71 13.03
N ILE A 2 -7.41 -0.72 12.75
CA ILE A 2 -7.08 0.39 11.83
C ILE A 2 -5.81 1.15 12.25
N ALA A 3 -5.65 1.45 13.55
CA ALA A 3 -4.46 2.11 14.07
C ALA A 3 -3.18 1.27 13.87
N ALA A 4 -3.26 -0.04 14.05
CA ALA A 4 -2.14 -0.96 13.81
C ALA A 4 -1.77 -1.03 12.33
N ALA A 5 -2.76 -1.14 11.43
CA ALA A 5 -2.54 -1.11 9.99
C ALA A 5 -1.89 0.21 9.53
N ARG A 6 -2.32 1.35 10.09
CA ARG A 6 -1.69 2.66 9.84
C ARG A 6 -0.25 2.73 10.35
N ALA A 7 0.02 2.16 11.52
CA ALA A 7 1.37 2.12 12.08
C ALA A 7 2.33 1.30 11.21
N VAL A 8 1.88 0.15 10.67
CA VAL A 8 2.68 -0.67 9.76
C VAL A 8 3.01 0.10 8.48
N VAL A 9 2.00 0.69 7.82
CA VAL A 9 2.23 1.50 6.61
C VAL A 9 3.19 2.67 6.89
N ALA A 10 3.06 3.33 8.03
CA ALA A 10 3.94 4.44 8.41
C ALA A 10 5.37 4.01 8.77
N ALA A 11 5.57 2.76 9.18
CA ALA A 11 6.87 2.20 9.50
C ALA A 11 7.66 1.75 8.26
N GLU A 12 6.99 1.50 7.14
CA GLU A 12 7.62 1.05 5.89
C GLU A 12 8.16 2.23 5.06
N PRO A 13 9.49 2.41 4.97
CA PRO A 13 10.07 3.52 4.24
C PRO A 13 9.80 3.40 2.73
N GLY A 14 9.36 4.49 2.11
CA GLY A 14 9.02 4.53 0.68
C GLY A 14 7.63 3.98 0.34
N MET A 15 6.89 3.45 1.33
CA MET A 15 5.50 3.06 1.16
C MET A 15 4.58 4.22 1.55
N GLN A 16 3.66 4.57 0.66
CA GLN A 16 2.52 5.43 0.96
C GLN A 16 1.29 4.54 1.10
N GLY A 17 0.37 4.89 1.98
CA GLY A 17 -0.88 4.15 2.05
C GLY A 17 -1.96 4.81 2.86
N SER A 18 -3.18 4.35 2.61
CA SER A 18 -4.38 4.79 3.30
C SER A 18 -5.14 3.59 3.83
N VAL A 19 -5.77 3.77 5.00
CA VAL A 19 -6.56 2.75 5.68
C VAL A 19 -7.94 3.32 5.93
N HIS A 20 -8.96 2.71 5.36
CA HIS A 20 -10.34 3.15 5.47
C HIS A 20 -11.22 2.04 6.03
N LEU A 21 -12.17 2.41 6.89
CA LEU A 21 -13.28 1.53 7.26
C LEU A 21 -14.40 1.76 6.25
N ALA A 22 -14.74 0.73 5.49
CA ALA A 22 -15.88 0.73 4.60
C ALA A 22 -17.19 0.62 5.41
N ALA A 23 -18.29 1.07 4.80
CA ALA A 23 -19.60 1.11 5.46
C ALA A 23 -20.14 -0.28 5.86
N ASP A 24 -19.62 -1.34 5.26
CA ASP A 24 -19.93 -2.74 5.56
C ASP A 24 -19.06 -3.34 6.68
N GLY A 25 -18.27 -2.52 7.37
CA GLY A 25 -17.40 -2.94 8.47
C GLY A 25 -16.07 -3.57 8.03
N ARG A 26 -15.78 -3.65 6.72
CA ARG A 26 -14.47 -4.09 6.22
C ARG A 26 -13.46 -2.97 6.31
N VAL A 27 -12.20 -3.32 6.59
CA VAL A 27 -11.08 -2.39 6.44
C VAL A 27 -10.44 -2.60 5.09
N ARG A 28 -10.42 -1.53 4.31
CA ARG A 28 -9.67 -1.44 3.07
C ARG A 28 -8.35 -0.75 3.33
N VAL A 29 -7.27 -1.40 2.93
CA VAL A 29 -5.93 -0.85 2.92
C VAL A 29 -5.50 -0.68 1.47
N THR A 30 -5.07 0.51 1.09
CA THR A 30 -4.46 0.78 -0.20
C THR A 30 -3.04 1.27 0.04
N THR A 31 -2.07 0.68 -0.65
CA THR A 31 -0.66 1.05 -0.56
C THR A 31 -0.11 1.31 -1.94
N SER A 32 0.79 2.28 -2.05
CA SER A 32 1.57 2.52 -3.26
C SER A 32 3.04 2.69 -2.88
N THR A 33 3.91 2.14 -3.71
CA THR A 33 5.36 2.29 -3.59
C THR A 33 5.96 2.60 -4.95
N THR A 34 7.17 3.16 -4.93
CA THR A 34 7.97 3.37 -6.11
C THR A 34 9.24 2.56 -5.96
N VAL A 35 9.51 1.70 -6.94
CA VAL A 35 10.71 0.85 -6.97
C VAL A 35 11.59 1.23 -8.15
N GLU A 36 12.89 1.19 -7.94
CA GLU A 36 13.86 1.39 -9.01
C GLU A 36 13.88 0.19 -9.96
N THR A 37 14.05 0.46 -11.25
CA THR A 37 14.05 -0.58 -12.28
C THR A 37 15.44 -0.78 -12.88
N VAL A 38 16.00 -1.98 -12.69
CA VAL A 38 17.32 -2.31 -13.26
C VAL A 38 17.23 -2.58 -14.76
N LEU A 39 16.30 -3.43 -15.20
CA LEU A 39 16.20 -3.78 -16.62
C LEU A 39 15.55 -2.66 -17.45
N LEU A 40 14.46 -2.07 -16.95
CA LEU A 40 13.76 -1.02 -17.69
C LEU A 40 14.51 0.32 -17.72
N SER A 41 15.51 0.51 -16.85
CA SER A 41 16.37 1.71 -16.95
C SER A 41 17.21 1.72 -18.22
N LEU A 42 17.51 0.54 -18.79
CA LEU A 42 18.19 0.44 -20.10
C LEU A 42 17.40 1.09 -21.24
N ILE A 43 16.08 1.22 -21.08
CA ILE A 43 15.18 1.88 -22.04
C ILE A 43 14.63 3.22 -21.53
N GLY A 44 15.25 3.78 -20.48
CA GLY A 44 14.91 5.11 -19.95
C GLY A 44 13.77 5.15 -18.92
N ILE A 45 13.26 4.01 -18.46
CA ILE A 45 12.28 3.96 -17.36
C ILE A 45 13.06 3.66 -16.08
N ALA A 46 13.29 4.67 -15.25
CA ALA A 46 14.11 4.55 -14.04
C ALA A 46 13.35 4.01 -12.82
N THR A 47 12.04 4.22 -12.77
CA THR A 47 11.19 3.80 -11.65
C THR A 47 9.87 3.25 -12.14
N LEU A 48 9.31 2.32 -11.36
CA LEU A 48 7.96 1.83 -11.53
C LEU A 48 7.16 2.05 -10.26
N ARG A 49 5.91 2.47 -10.46
CA ARG A 49 4.92 2.56 -9.41
C ARG A 49 4.25 1.19 -9.26
N GLY A 50 4.25 0.67 -8.03
CA GLY A 50 3.46 -0.50 -7.63
C GLY A 50 2.32 -0.05 -6.73
N ASP A 51 1.11 -0.42 -7.08
CA ASP A 51 -0.08 -0.21 -6.24
C ASP A 51 -0.60 -1.57 -5.75
N GLY A 52 -1.07 -1.62 -4.51
CA GLY A 52 -1.63 -2.82 -3.88
C GLY A 52 -2.83 -2.46 -3.02
N SER A 53 -3.79 -3.37 -2.94
CA SER A 53 -4.96 -3.22 -2.07
C SER A 53 -5.32 -4.53 -1.39
N ALA A 54 -5.83 -4.42 -0.17
CA ALA A 54 -6.33 -5.55 0.60
C ALA A 54 -7.57 -5.16 1.39
N ASP A 55 -8.54 -6.05 1.43
CA ASP A 55 -9.76 -5.93 2.24
C ASP A 55 -9.72 -6.99 3.35
N ALA A 56 -9.86 -6.55 4.60
CA ALA A 56 -9.92 -7.41 5.78
C ALA A 56 -11.22 -7.17 6.54
N GLN A 57 -11.94 -8.24 6.87
CA GLN A 57 -13.11 -8.16 7.73
C GLN A 57 -12.66 -8.18 9.20
N LEU A 58 -13.08 -7.17 9.97
CA LEU A 58 -12.60 -6.99 11.35
C LEU A 58 -13.38 -7.78 12.40
N TYR A 59 -14.63 -8.16 12.12
CA TYR A 59 -15.47 -8.99 12.99
C TYR A 59 -16.47 -9.82 12.16
N ASP A 60 -16.79 -11.01 12.65
CA ASP A 60 -17.99 -11.81 12.35
C ASP A 60 -18.95 -11.67 13.55
#